data_AF-A0A3C2D1M5-F1
#
_entry.id   AF-A0A3C2D1M5-F1
#
_cell.length_a   1.000
_cell.length_b   1.000
_cell.length_c   1.000
_cell.angle_alpha   90.00
_cell.angle_beta   90.00
_cell.angle_gamma   90.00
#
_symmetry.space_group_name_H-M   'P 1'
#
loop_
_entity.id
_entity.type
_entity.pdbx_description
1 polymer ?
#
loop_
_entity_poly.entity_id
_entity_poly.type
_entity_poly.pdbx_seq_one_letter_code
_entity_poly.pdbx_strand_id
1 'polypeptide(L)'
;MWQRITLTLKRVSTFEYKPRYSRLAGDISSFEPRLHKRIIDTGSAQKQWALKSIELLSKTKLFLEEYKIDEGWKCLHAAKRFEIYGMDKHERLALAKSIFKEAGKLNEWRKESIQSMLGNEAGKVTEAPEPDVLILAAELKDEDYNNMYYMNRLSHHIFWLLSGLLFLILCLIVLYFVIYTSWYDVRFTKDDLSLTGYVIGVLLFGFLGAVTSAILFTRNLSKSSRIKEITSSQVVVMSKIFIGVGFSIFIFLILRSSVAENIKLFSFSISQPLDYFALAFASGFTEKFAQKSMGLLIGKDKTDKSQTSEPGTV
;
A
#
# COMPACT_ATOMS: atom_id res chain seq x y z
N MET A 1 -35.78 -9.16 -13.93
CA MET A 1 -35.30 -7.75 -14.03
C MET A 1 -34.20 -7.46 -12.99
N TRP A 2 -34.34 -7.92 -11.75
CA TRP A 2 -33.33 -7.80 -10.68
C TRP A 2 -31.96 -8.43 -11.00
N GLN A 3 -31.90 -9.63 -11.59
CA GLN A 3 -30.63 -10.26 -11.98
C GLN A 3 -29.81 -9.46 -13.02
N ARG A 4 -30.50 -8.79 -13.95
CA ARG A 4 -29.84 -7.95 -14.97
C ARG A 4 -29.30 -6.66 -14.36
N ILE A 5 -30.00 -6.09 -13.39
CA ILE A 5 -29.57 -4.90 -12.64
C ILE A 5 -28.37 -5.23 -11.73
N THR A 6 -28.38 -6.39 -11.07
CA THR A 6 -27.21 -6.85 -10.28
C THR A 6 -26.00 -7.14 -11.16
N LEU A 7 -26.20 -7.65 -12.37
CA LEU A 7 -25.13 -7.90 -13.34
C LEU A 7 -24.57 -6.61 -13.93
N THR A 8 -25.41 -5.60 -14.22
CA THR A 8 -24.95 -4.30 -14.70
C THR A 8 -24.26 -3.48 -13.61
N LEU A 9 -24.75 -3.51 -12.36
CA LEU A 9 -24.05 -2.92 -11.22
C LEU A 9 -22.71 -3.61 -10.94
N LYS A 10 -22.65 -4.95 -11.03
CA LYS A 10 -21.38 -5.69 -11.01
C LYS A 10 -20.47 -5.29 -12.17
N ARG A 11 -21.02 -5.03 -13.37
CA ARG A 11 -20.24 -4.61 -14.55
C ARG A 11 -19.62 -3.23 -14.41
N VAL A 12 -20.35 -2.27 -13.83
CA VAL A 12 -19.84 -0.91 -13.59
C VAL A 12 -18.76 -0.91 -12.51
N SER A 13 -18.86 -1.77 -11.48
CA SER A 13 -17.76 -2.00 -10.54
C SER A 13 -16.56 -2.76 -11.13
N THR A 14 -16.69 -3.34 -12.33
CA THR A 14 -15.63 -4.18 -12.95
C THR A 14 -14.74 -3.47 -13.98
N PHE A 15 -14.83 -2.15 -14.16
CA PHE A 15 -13.96 -1.47 -15.15
C PHE A 15 -12.47 -1.66 -14.83
N GLU A 16 -12.09 -1.65 -13.54
CA GLU A 16 -10.75 -2.04 -13.07
C GLU A 16 -10.52 -3.55 -12.96
N TYR A 17 -11.59 -4.33 -12.90
CA TYR A 17 -11.48 -5.78 -12.80
C TYR A 17 -11.29 -6.45 -14.15
N LYS A 18 -11.71 -5.83 -15.26
CA LYS A 18 -11.60 -6.39 -16.61
C LYS A 18 -10.15 -6.80 -16.96
N PRO A 19 -9.10 -6.01 -16.64
CA PRO A 19 -7.72 -6.46 -16.80
C PRO A 19 -7.35 -7.68 -15.95
N ARG A 20 -7.83 -7.77 -14.70
CA ARG A 20 -7.52 -8.90 -13.79
C ARG A 20 -8.18 -10.20 -14.25
N TYR A 21 -9.46 -10.14 -14.62
CA TYR A 21 -10.18 -11.28 -15.19
C TYR A 21 -9.59 -11.69 -16.54
N SER A 22 -9.26 -10.71 -17.41
CA SER A 22 -8.59 -10.98 -18.68
C SER A 22 -7.23 -11.65 -18.47
N ARG A 23 -6.45 -11.22 -17.47
CA ARG A 23 -5.18 -11.85 -17.12
C ARG A 23 -5.37 -13.30 -16.69
N LEU A 24 -6.29 -13.57 -15.76
CA LEU A 24 -6.54 -14.95 -15.31
C LEU A 24 -7.06 -15.82 -16.47
N ALA A 25 -7.96 -15.29 -17.29
CA ALA A 25 -8.47 -15.98 -18.48
C ALA A 25 -7.36 -16.30 -19.48
N GLY A 26 -6.46 -15.34 -19.76
CA GLY A 26 -5.31 -15.56 -20.64
C GLY A 26 -4.33 -16.60 -20.08
N ASP A 27 -4.10 -16.58 -18.77
CA ASP A 27 -3.29 -17.57 -18.07
C ASP A 27 -3.90 -18.97 -18.13
N ILE A 28 -5.23 -19.10 -17.99
CA ILE A 28 -5.94 -20.38 -18.16
C ILE A 28 -5.78 -20.87 -19.61
N SER A 29 -6.07 -20.00 -20.58
CA SER A 29 -6.00 -20.34 -22.01
C SER A 29 -4.60 -20.75 -22.48
N SER A 30 -3.55 -20.24 -21.84
CA SER A 30 -2.16 -20.63 -22.14
C SER A 30 -1.72 -21.89 -21.37
N PHE A 31 -2.18 -22.06 -20.14
CA PHE A 31 -1.81 -23.19 -19.29
C PHE A 31 -2.51 -24.49 -19.68
N GLU A 32 -3.80 -24.44 -19.99
CA GLU A 32 -4.60 -25.61 -20.34
C GLU A 32 -4.03 -26.46 -21.48
N PRO A 33 -3.72 -25.90 -22.69
CA PRO A 33 -3.16 -26.70 -23.77
C PRO A 33 -1.77 -27.26 -23.43
N ARG A 34 -0.97 -26.51 -22.65
CA ARG A 34 0.35 -26.96 -22.20
C ARG A 34 0.24 -28.16 -21.24
N LEU A 35 -0.69 -28.09 -20.29
CA LEU A 35 -0.96 -29.17 -19.36
C LEU A 35 -1.44 -30.43 -20.09
N HIS A 36 -2.41 -30.30 -21.00
CA HIS A 36 -2.89 -31.42 -21.79
C HIS A 36 -1.79 -32.07 -22.62
N LYS A 37 -0.97 -31.26 -23.32
CA LYS A 37 0.18 -31.76 -24.06
C LYS A 37 1.13 -32.57 -23.16
N ARG A 38 1.50 -32.03 -22.00
CA ARG A 38 2.38 -32.73 -21.04
C ARG A 38 1.79 -34.05 -20.57
N ILE A 39 0.49 -34.09 -20.27
CA ILE A 39 -0.18 -35.31 -19.81
C ILE A 39 -0.14 -36.39 -20.90
N ILE A 40 -0.34 -36.01 -22.16
CA ILE A 40 -0.25 -36.91 -23.31
C ILE A 40 1.19 -37.40 -23.50
N ASP A 41 2.15 -36.47 -23.60
CA ASP A 41 3.56 -36.78 -23.88
C ASP A 41 4.18 -37.69 -22.80
N THR A 42 3.76 -37.54 -21.54
CA THR A 42 4.28 -38.32 -20.40
C THR A 42 3.44 -39.56 -20.07
N GLY A 43 2.35 -39.82 -20.81
CA GLY A 43 1.41 -40.91 -20.52
C GLY A 43 0.82 -40.84 -19.10
N SER A 44 0.64 -39.63 -18.56
CA SER A 44 0.34 -39.41 -17.14
C SER A 44 -1.14 -39.23 -16.84
N ALA A 45 -2.04 -39.57 -17.77
CA ALA A 45 -3.48 -39.31 -17.66
C ALA A 45 -4.12 -39.83 -16.35
N GLN A 46 -3.64 -40.97 -15.84
CA GLN A 46 -4.13 -41.57 -14.59
C GLN A 46 -3.28 -41.25 -13.37
N LYS A 47 -2.18 -40.48 -13.51
CA LYS A 47 -1.34 -40.12 -12.38
C LYS A 47 -2.05 -39.08 -11.52
N GLN A 48 -1.89 -39.20 -10.20
CA GLN A 48 -2.56 -38.33 -9.22
C GLN A 48 -2.28 -36.84 -9.46
N TRP A 49 -1.05 -36.47 -9.80
CA TRP A 49 -0.70 -35.07 -10.07
C TRP A 49 -1.48 -34.49 -11.25
N ALA A 50 -1.69 -35.28 -12.31
CA ALA A 50 -2.39 -34.85 -13.51
C ALA A 50 -3.87 -34.67 -13.23
N LEU A 51 -4.49 -35.64 -12.54
CA LEU A 51 -5.88 -35.56 -12.10
C LEU A 51 -6.13 -34.34 -11.20
N LYS A 52 -5.23 -34.08 -10.24
CA LYS A 52 -5.33 -32.91 -9.34
C LYS A 52 -5.14 -31.59 -10.07
N SER A 53 -4.19 -31.52 -11.00
CA SER A 53 -3.97 -30.32 -11.81
C SER A 53 -5.19 -29.99 -12.68
N ILE A 54 -5.81 -31.00 -13.33
CA ILE A 54 -7.06 -30.83 -14.10
C ILE A 54 -8.22 -30.39 -13.19
N GLU A 55 -8.40 -31.04 -12.03
CA GLU A 55 -9.45 -30.69 -11.06
C GLU A 55 -9.35 -29.22 -10.64
N LEU A 56 -8.14 -28.75 -10.31
CA LEU A 56 -7.88 -27.37 -9.91
C LEU A 56 -8.06 -26.39 -11.07
N LEU A 57 -7.68 -26.77 -12.29
CA LEU A 57 -7.92 -25.96 -13.48
C LEU A 57 -9.42 -25.78 -13.76
N SER A 58 -10.21 -26.83 -13.58
CA SER A 58 -11.67 -26.76 -13.67
C SER A 58 -12.25 -25.82 -12.60
N LYS A 59 -11.82 -25.95 -11.33
CA LYS A 59 -12.20 -25.01 -10.26
C LYS A 59 -11.81 -23.56 -10.56
N THR A 60 -10.64 -23.35 -11.18
CA THR A 60 -10.19 -22.03 -11.60
C THR A 60 -11.17 -21.39 -12.58
N LYS A 61 -11.66 -22.16 -13.58
CA LYS A 61 -12.67 -21.69 -14.54
C LYS A 61 -14.00 -21.36 -13.85
N LEU A 62 -14.46 -22.20 -12.93
CA LEU A 62 -15.66 -21.94 -12.13
C LEU A 62 -15.52 -20.64 -11.32
N PHE A 63 -14.38 -20.44 -10.65
CA PHE A 63 -14.14 -19.20 -9.89
C PHE A 63 -14.05 -17.96 -10.77
N LEU A 64 -13.53 -18.09 -12.00
CA LEU A 64 -13.55 -17.01 -12.97
C LEU A 64 -14.99 -16.61 -13.34
N GLU A 65 -15.88 -17.59 -13.56
CA GLU A 65 -17.30 -17.37 -13.87
C GLU A 65 -18.07 -16.78 -12.67
N GLU A 66 -17.74 -17.21 -11.45
CA GLU A 66 -18.34 -16.72 -10.20
C GLU A 66 -17.80 -15.36 -9.74
N TYR A 67 -16.89 -14.74 -10.49
CA TYR A 67 -16.20 -13.49 -10.13
C TYR A 67 -15.30 -13.58 -8.88
N LYS A 68 -14.90 -14.80 -8.49
CA LYS A 68 -14.00 -15.08 -7.35
C LYS A 68 -12.53 -15.12 -7.80
N ILE A 69 -12.01 -13.94 -8.14
CA ILE A 69 -10.70 -13.83 -8.80
C ILE A 69 -9.53 -14.31 -7.94
N ASP A 70 -9.56 -14.07 -6.63
CA ASP A 70 -8.47 -14.39 -5.71
C ASP A 70 -8.39 -15.92 -5.50
N GLU A 71 -9.54 -16.58 -5.38
CA GLU A 71 -9.67 -18.04 -5.34
C GLU A 71 -9.24 -18.67 -6.67
N GLY A 72 -9.60 -18.06 -7.79
CA GLY A 72 -9.15 -18.47 -9.12
C GLY A 72 -7.63 -18.48 -9.24
N TRP A 73 -6.94 -17.40 -8.85
CA TRP A 73 -5.47 -17.36 -8.84
C TRP A 73 -4.87 -18.43 -7.95
N LYS A 74 -5.39 -18.64 -6.73
CA LYS A 74 -4.90 -19.68 -5.82
C LYS A 74 -5.02 -21.08 -6.43
N CYS A 75 -6.16 -21.40 -7.06
CA CYS A 75 -6.36 -22.68 -7.72
C CYS A 75 -5.44 -22.85 -8.93
N LEU A 76 -5.25 -21.81 -9.75
CA LEU A 76 -4.36 -21.88 -10.91
C LEU A 76 -2.90 -22.09 -10.48
N HIS A 77 -2.44 -21.34 -9.47
CA HIS A 77 -1.11 -21.50 -8.91
C HIS A 77 -0.88 -22.90 -8.36
N ALA A 78 -1.85 -23.45 -7.61
CA ALA A 78 -1.81 -24.84 -7.16
C ALA A 78 -1.78 -25.84 -8.33
N ALA A 79 -2.58 -25.64 -9.38
CA ALA A 79 -2.58 -26.49 -10.57
C ALA A 79 -1.21 -26.51 -11.27
N LYS A 80 -0.59 -25.34 -11.41
CA LYS A 80 0.78 -25.18 -11.96
C LYS A 80 1.83 -25.87 -11.09
N ARG A 81 1.69 -25.86 -9.76
CA ARG A 81 2.60 -26.60 -8.86
C ARG A 81 2.48 -28.11 -9.03
N PHE A 82 1.27 -28.65 -9.20
CA PHE A 82 1.10 -30.08 -9.50
C PHE A 82 1.74 -30.50 -10.84
N GLU A 83 1.85 -29.59 -11.82
CA GLU A 83 2.56 -29.86 -13.08
C GLU A 83 4.04 -30.22 -12.87
N ILE A 84 4.66 -29.75 -11.76
CA ILE A 84 6.09 -29.98 -11.47
C ILE A 84 6.42 -31.47 -11.33
N TYR A 85 5.50 -32.29 -10.84
CA TYR A 85 5.67 -33.75 -10.79
C TYR A 85 5.77 -34.41 -12.18
N GLY A 86 5.25 -33.74 -13.21
CA GLY A 86 5.34 -34.16 -14.60
C GLY A 86 6.50 -33.54 -15.37
N MET A 87 7.40 -32.79 -14.71
CA MET A 87 8.55 -32.13 -15.34
C MET A 87 9.80 -33.02 -15.34
N ASP A 88 10.54 -32.98 -16.44
CA ASP A 88 11.85 -33.61 -16.51
C ASP A 88 12.92 -32.83 -15.71
N LYS A 89 14.14 -33.36 -15.64
CA LYS A 89 15.23 -32.71 -14.90
C LYS A 89 15.65 -31.36 -15.51
N HIS A 90 15.67 -31.24 -16.83
CA HIS A 90 16.05 -30.00 -17.51
C HIS A 90 15.02 -28.90 -17.30
N GLU A 91 13.73 -29.25 -17.38
CA GLU A 91 12.61 -28.35 -17.10
C GLU A 91 12.62 -27.88 -15.65
N ARG A 92 12.82 -28.80 -14.69
CA ARG A 92 12.94 -28.44 -13.27
C ARG A 92 14.13 -27.51 -13.00
N LEU A 93 15.28 -27.78 -13.62
CA LEU A 93 16.44 -26.89 -13.51
C LEU A 93 16.16 -25.49 -14.08
N ALA A 94 15.48 -25.41 -15.23
CA ALA A 94 15.11 -24.13 -15.84
C ALA A 94 14.11 -23.36 -14.97
N LEU A 95 13.09 -24.04 -14.42
CA LEU A 95 12.12 -23.44 -13.51
C LEU A 95 12.78 -22.97 -12.21
N ALA A 96 13.67 -23.78 -11.63
CA ALA A 96 14.42 -23.42 -10.42
C ALA A 96 15.28 -22.18 -10.63
N LYS A 97 16.00 -22.08 -11.77
CA LYS A 97 16.76 -20.87 -12.16
C LYS A 97 15.85 -19.64 -12.30
N SER A 98 14.66 -19.81 -12.88
CA SER A 98 13.68 -18.73 -13.02
C SER A 98 13.17 -18.24 -11.68
N ILE A 99 12.76 -19.15 -10.78
CA ILE A 99 12.29 -18.83 -9.43
C ILE A 99 13.41 -18.18 -8.62
N PHE A 100 14.64 -18.70 -8.68
CA PHE A 100 15.80 -18.13 -7.99
C PHE A 100 16.10 -16.69 -8.44
N LYS A 101 16.02 -16.42 -9.75
CA LYS A 101 16.18 -15.05 -10.28
C LYS A 101 15.05 -14.13 -9.83
N GLU A 102 13.81 -14.64 -9.81
CA GLU A 102 12.65 -13.88 -9.38
C GLU A 102 12.64 -13.60 -7.87
N ALA A 103 13.25 -14.48 -7.07
CA ALA A 103 13.38 -14.33 -5.62
C ALA A 103 14.06 -13.01 -5.21
N GLY A 104 14.92 -12.44 -6.07
CA GLY A 104 15.53 -11.12 -5.85
C GLY A 104 14.53 -9.95 -5.75
N LYS A 105 13.28 -10.15 -6.16
CA LYS A 105 12.19 -9.15 -6.05
C LYS A 105 11.33 -9.32 -4.80
N LEU A 106 11.49 -10.44 -4.09
CA LEU A 106 10.67 -10.77 -2.92
C LEU A 106 11.23 -10.07 -1.67
N ASN A 107 10.47 -10.16 -0.58
CA ASN A 107 10.96 -9.72 0.73
C ASN A 107 12.16 -10.56 1.20
N GLU A 108 12.90 -10.03 2.18
CA GLU A 108 14.20 -10.56 2.60
C GLU A 108 14.13 -12.01 3.08
N TRP A 109 13.20 -12.35 3.96
CA TRP A 109 13.10 -13.72 4.48
C TRP A 109 12.65 -14.74 3.41
N ARG A 110 11.74 -14.37 2.48
CA ARG A 110 11.33 -15.27 1.38
C ARG A 110 12.45 -15.47 0.39
N LYS A 111 13.20 -14.40 0.09
CA LYS A 111 14.38 -14.47 -0.75
C LYS A 111 15.41 -15.42 -0.14
N GLU A 112 15.76 -15.24 1.13
CA GLU A 112 16.69 -16.12 1.85
C GLU A 112 16.19 -17.57 1.87
N SER A 113 14.91 -17.79 2.13
CA SER A 113 14.31 -19.13 2.13
C SER A 113 14.45 -19.81 0.77
N ILE A 114 14.06 -19.13 -0.33
CA ILE A 114 14.18 -19.68 -1.68
C ILE A 114 15.65 -19.87 -2.07
N GLN A 115 16.54 -18.97 -1.68
CA GLN A 115 17.97 -19.10 -1.94
C GLN A 115 18.58 -20.29 -1.19
N SER A 116 18.15 -20.54 0.05
CA SER A 116 18.60 -21.70 0.83
C SER A 116 18.05 -23.03 0.29
N MET A 117 16.84 -23.01 -0.28
CA MET A 117 16.20 -24.20 -0.86
C MET A 117 16.74 -24.58 -2.25
N LEU A 118 17.02 -23.58 -3.10
CA LEU A 118 17.36 -23.81 -4.51
C LEU A 118 18.82 -23.51 -4.85
N GLY A 119 19.49 -22.65 -4.08
CA GLY A 119 20.87 -22.25 -4.31
C GLY A 119 21.86 -23.21 -3.69
N ASN A 120 23.02 -23.35 -4.33
CA ASN A 120 24.20 -23.98 -3.72
C ASN A 120 25.03 -22.95 -2.92
N GLU A 121 26.13 -23.40 -2.30
CA GLU A 121 27.06 -22.54 -1.54
C GLU A 121 27.61 -21.34 -2.35
N ALA A 122 27.61 -21.44 -3.69
CA ALA A 122 28.03 -20.37 -4.60
C ALA A 122 26.88 -19.42 -5.02
N GLY A 123 25.69 -19.55 -4.43
CA GLY A 123 24.54 -18.70 -4.72
C GLY A 123 23.97 -18.89 -6.13
N LYS A 124 24.09 -20.10 -6.70
CA LYS A 124 23.56 -20.44 -8.03
C LYS A 124 22.78 -21.75 -8.00
N VAL A 125 21.85 -21.89 -8.95
CA VAL A 125 21.13 -23.15 -9.19
C VAL A 125 21.88 -23.94 -10.26
N THR A 126 22.64 -24.95 -9.84
CA THR A 126 23.44 -25.80 -10.74
C THR A 126 22.76 -27.13 -11.07
N GLU A 127 21.96 -27.66 -10.15
CA GLU A 127 21.32 -28.97 -10.26
C GLU A 127 19.80 -28.88 -10.23
N ALA A 128 19.13 -29.88 -10.79
CA ALA A 128 17.67 -29.96 -10.82
C ALA A 128 17.16 -30.35 -9.42
N PRO A 129 16.47 -29.45 -8.69
CA PRO A 129 15.96 -29.76 -7.36
C PRO A 129 14.87 -30.82 -7.43
N GLU A 130 14.67 -31.53 -6.32
CA GLU A 130 13.53 -32.45 -6.17
C GLU A 130 12.19 -31.73 -6.39
N PRO A 131 11.16 -32.43 -6.91
CA PRO A 131 9.87 -31.81 -7.20
C PRO A 131 9.27 -31.10 -5.98
N ASP A 132 9.38 -31.71 -4.80
CA ASP A 132 8.81 -31.18 -3.55
C ASP A 132 9.47 -29.88 -3.12
N VAL A 133 10.81 -29.80 -3.21
CA VAL A 133 11.58 -28.58 -2.92
C VAL A 133 11.19 -27.45 -3.88
N LEU A 134 11.03 -27.79 -5.16
CA LEU A 134 10.64 -26.81 -6.18
C LEU A 134 9.20 -26.32 -6.00
N ILE A 135 8.30 -27.19 -5.55
CA ILE A 135 6.92 -26.84 -5.20
C ILE A 135 6.89 -25.87 -4.03
N LEU A 136 7.65 -26.12 -2.96
CA LEU A 136 7.74 -25.23 -1.80
C LEU A 136 8.29 -23.85 -2.19
N ALA A 137 9.34 -23.81 -3.00
CA ALA A 137 9.88 -22.55 -3.51
C ALA A 137 8.88 -21.79 -4.40
N ALA A 138 8.12 -22.50 -5.25
CA ALA A 138 7.06 -21.92 -6.06
C ALA A 138 5.90 -21.39 -5.20
N GLU A 139 5.55 -22.10 -4.12
CA GLU A 139 4.52 -21.66 -3.17
C GLU A 139 4.90 -20.38 -2.46
N LEU A 140 6.12 -20.27 -1.91
CA LEU A 140 6.61 -19.03 -1.28
C LEU A 140 6.56 -17.84 -2.23
N LYS A 141 6.88 -18.06 -3.49
CA LYS A 141 6.79 -17.05 -4.56
C LYS A 141 5.33 -16.65 -4.83
N ASP A 142 4.45 -17.63 -5.01
CA ASP A 142 3.03 -17.39 -5.30
C ASP A 142 2.31 -16.71 -4.13
N GLU A 143 2.65 -17.04 -2.88
CA GLU A 143 2.13 -16.38 -1.69
C GLU A 143 2.46 -14.89 -1.64
N ASP A 144 3.67 -14.50 -2.03
CA ASP A 144 4.08 -13.10 -2.07
C ASP A 144 3.25 -12.32 -3.09
N TYR A 145 3.08 -12.87 -4.30
CA TYR A 145 2.19 -12.31 -5.31
C TYR A 145 0.76 -12.14 -4.79
N ASN A 146 0.18 -13.20 -4.20
CA ASN A 146 -1.17 -13.16 -3.63
C ASN A 146 -1.30 -12.08 -2.55
N ASN A 147 -0.31 -11.96 -1.68
CA ASN A 147 -0.27 -10.91 -0.65
C ASN A 147 -0.19 -9.51 -1.27
N MET A 148 0.67 -9.30 -2.26
CA MET A 148 0.77 -8.01 -2.95
C MET A 148 -0.55 -7.61 -3.63
N TYR A 149 -1.23 -8.55 -4.30
CA TYR A 149 -2.52 -8.28 -4.93
C TYR A 149 -3.62 -7.94 -3.91
N TYR A 150 -3.64 -8.65 -2.78
CA TYR A 150 -4.54 -8.36 -1.67
C TYR A 150 -4.28 -6.95 -1.11
N MET A 151 -3.02 -6.58 -0.89
CA MET A 151 -2.65 -5.25 -0.40
C MET A 151 -2.96 -4.13 -1.37
N ASN A 152 -2.71 -4.35 -2.66
CA ASN A 152 -3.06 -3.39 -3.68
C ASN A 152 -4.59 -3.15 -3.72
N ARG A 153 -5.40 -4.21 -3.58
CA ARG A 153 -6.87 -4.10 -3.52
C ARG A 153 -7.32 -3.25 -2.33
N LEU A 154 -6.74 -3.47 -1.15
CA LEU A 154 -7.13 -2.72 0.05
C LEU A 154 -6.66 -1.25 0.00
N SER A 155 -5.44 -1.03 -0.47
CA SER A 155 -4.85 0.32 -0.58
C SER A 155 -5.56 1.19 -1.62
N HIS A 156 -6.06 0.59 -2.70
CA HIS A 156 -6.71 1.32 -3.78
C HIS A 156 -7.99 2.06 -3.33
N HIS A 157 -8.85 1.39 -2.56
CA HIS A 157 -10.08 1.99 -2.04
C HIS A 157 -9.78 3.17 -1.11
N ILE A 158 -8.76 3.04 -0.26
CA ILE A 158 -8.33 4.08 0.67
C ILE A 158 -7.75 5.26 -0.10
N PHE A 159 -6.93 5.01 -1.12
CA PHE A 159 -6.36 6.05 -1.97
C PHE A 159 -7.45 6.85 -2.69
N TRP A 160 -8.46 6.17 -3.27
CA TRP A 160 -9.59 6.83 -3.91
C TRP A 160 -10.42 7.68 -2.94
N LEU A 161 -10.72 7.14 -1.75
CA LEU A 161 -11.44 7.86 -0.71
C LEU A 161 -10.68 9.12 -0.30
N LEU A 162 -9.38 9.00 -0.01
CA LEU A 162 -8.54 10.14 0.37
C LEU A 162 -8.39 11.17 -0.75
N SER A 163 -8.28 10.73 -2.01
CA SER A 163 -8.21 11.62 -3.17
C SER A 163 -9.54 12.38 -3.38
N GLY A 164 -10.68 11.70 -3.24
CA GLY A 164 -12.00 12.33 -3.29
C GLY A 164 -12.21 13.33 -2.15
N LEU A 165 -11.75 12.99 -0.93
CA LEU A 165 -11.76 13.89 0.21
C LEU A 165 -10.87 15.12 -0.03
N LEU A 166 -9.66 14.94 -0.57
CA LEU A 166 -8.76 16.03 -0.96
C LEU A 166 -9.44 16.98 -1.94
N PHE A 167 -10.05 16.44 -2.99
CA PHE A 167 -10.78 17.23 -3.99
C PHE A 167 -11.92 18.03 -3.35
N LEU A 168 -12.72 17.40 -2.48
CA LEU A 168 -13.80 18.07 -1.76
C LEU A 168 -13.28 19.25 -0.92
N ILE A 169 -12.18 19.08 -0.19
CA ILE A 169 -11.60 20.16 0.62
C ILE A 169 -11.11 21.30 -0.26
N LEU A 170 -10.47 21.02 -1.39
CA LEU A 170 -10.03 22.05 -2.33
C LEU A 170 -11.22 22.85 -2.86
N CYS A 171 -12.32 22.18 -3.22
CA CYS A 171 -13.56 22.85 -3.59
C CYS A 171 -14.11 23.73 -2.45
N LEU A 172 -14.09 23.24 -1.20
CA LEU A 172 -14.53 24.01 -0.04
C LEU A 172 -13.63 25.24 0.23
N ILE A 173 -12.33 25.12 0.03
CA ILE A 173 -11.39 26.24 0.14
C ILE A 173 -11.70 27.29 -0.93
N VAL A 174 -11.84 26.89 -2.19
CA VAL A 174 -12.20 27.82 -3.28
C VAL A 174 -13.55 28.48 -3.00
N LEU A 175 -14.56 27.71 -2.59
CA LEU A 175 -15.88 28.22 -2.24
C LEU A 175 -15.81 29.21 -1.07
N TYR A 176 -15.00 28.91 -0.04
CA TYR A 176 -14.76 29.80 1.08
C TYR A 176 -14.18 31.16 0.61
N PHE A 177 -13.14 31.14 -0.23
CA PHE A 177 -12.59 32.38 -0.78
C PHE A 177 -13.59 33.14 -1.64
N VAL A 178 -14.35 32.46 -2.51
CA VAL A 178 -15.35 33.09 -3.39
C VAL A 178 -16.48 33.74 -2.58
N ILE A 179 -17.01 33.07 -1.56
CA ILE A 179 -18.07 33.63 -0.73
C ILE A 179 -17.57 34.85 0.03
N TYR A 180 -16.39 34.79 0.63
CA TYR A 180 -15.85 35.91 1.41
C TYR A 180 -15.46 37.11 0.54
N THR A 181 -14.89 36.91 -0.65
CA THR A 181 -14.59 38.03 -1.55
C THR A 181 -15.83 38.60 -2.24
N SER A 182 -16.75 37.75 -2.70
CA SER A 182 -17.87 38.20 -3.54
C SER A 182 -19.07 38.69 -2.74
N TRP A 183 -19.36 38.12 -1.57
CA TRP A 183 -20.58 38.44 -0.82
C TRP A 183 -20.33 39.42 0.32
N TYR A 184 -19.12 39.41 0.88
CA TYR A 184 -18.76 40.24 2.04
C TYR A 184 -17.75 41.36 1.69
N ASP A 185 -17.29 41.44 0.43
CA ASP A 185 -16.25 42.37 -0.05
C ASP A 185 -14.99 42.39 0.84
N VAL A 186 -14.69 41.26 1.48
CA VAL A 186 -13.54 41.13 2.38
C VAL A 186 -12.28 41.01 1.56
N ARG A 187 -11.45 42.05 1.60
CA ARG A 187 -10.04 41.94 1.25
C ARG A 187 -9.40 41.20 2.42
N PHE A 188 -8.65 40.12 2.19
CA PHE A 188 -8.03 39.30 3.25
C PHE A 188 -6.87 40.06 3.94
N THR A 189 -7.15 41.25 4.45
CA THR A 189 -6.31 42.16 5.20
C THR A 189 -6.49 41.93 6.70
N LYS A 190 -5.54 42.44 7.50
CA LYS A 190 -5.37 42.11 8.93
C LYS A 190 -6.60 42.44 9.80
N ASP A 191 -7.40 43.42 9.39
CA ASP A 191 -8.47 44.01 10.20
C ASP A 191 -9.89 43.60 9.76
N ASP A 192 -10.03 42.95 8.59
CA ASP A 192 -11.34 42.70 7.98
C ASP A 192 -11.92 41.31 8.30
N LEU A 193 -11.09 40.38 8.79
CA LEU A 193 -11.51 38.99 8.98
C LEU A 193 -12.03 38.74 10.41
N SER A 194 -13.30 38.32 10.50
CA SER A 194 -13.91 37.91 11.77
C SER A 194 -13.20 36.69 12.37
N LEU A 195 -13.28 36.53 13.70
CA LEU A 195 -12.72 35.37 14.41
C LEU A 195 -13.25 34.03 13.84
N THR A 196 -14.51 34.00 13.42
CA THR A 196 -15.12 32.85 12.76
C THR A 196 -14.47 32.53 11.42
N GLY A 197 -14.13 33.54 10.62
CA GLY A 197 -13.40 33.36 9.36
C GLY A 197 -12.01 32.76 9.58
N TYR A 198 -11.29 33.23 10.60
CA TYR A 198 -10.00 32.63 10.97
C TYR A 198 -10.13 31.15 11.35
N VAL A 199 -11.09 30.80 12.21
CA VAL A 199 -11.28 29.42 12.66
C VAL A 199 -11.66 28.50 11.50
N ILE A 200 -12.57 28.94 10.62
CA ILE A 200 -12.98 28.16 9.44
C ILE A 200 -11.80 27.97 8.47
N GLY A 201 -11.05 29.03 8.18
CA GLY A 201 -9.88 28.93 7.30
C GLY A 201 -8.79 28.03 7.87
N VAL A 202 -8.48 28.15 9.16
CA VAL A 202 -7.53 27.26 9.86
C VAL A 202 -7.99 25.81 9.83
N LEU A 203 -9.28 25.55 10.04
CA LEU A 203 -9.86 24.21 9.95
C LEU A 203 -9.68 23.63 8.54
N LEU A 204 -10.04 24.37 7.49
CA LEU A 204 -9.95 23.91 6.11
C LEU A 204 -8.50 23.63 5.68
N PHE A 205 -7.57 24.53 6.00
CA PHE A 205 -6.16 24.36 5.66
C PHE A 205 -5.47 23.29 6.52
N GLY A 206 -5.83 23.17 7.80
CA GLY A 206 -5.38 22.07 8.67
C GLY A 206 -5.85 20.71 8.17
N PHE A 207 -7.12 20.63 7.72
CA PHE A 207 -7.70 19.42 7.14
C PHE A 207 -7.03 19.07 5.79
N LEU A 208 -6.72 20.07 4.95
CA LEU A 208 -5.93 19.90 3.73
C LEU A 208 -4.55 19.28 4.02
N GLY A 209 -3.84 19.81 5.03
CA GLY A 209 -2.54 19.30 5.46
C GLY A 209 -2.62 17.86 5.98
N ALA A 210 -3.62 17.57 6.83
CA ALA A 210 -3.84 16.25 7.39
C ALA A 210 -4.18 15.19 6.34
N VAL A 211 -5.04 15.52 5.37
CA VAL A 211 -5.36 14.62 4.24
C VAL A 211 -4.17 14.41 3.33
N THR A 212 -3.39 15.45 3.06
CA THR A 212 -2.14 15.32 2.27
C THR A 212 -1.14 14.40 2.97
N SER A 213 -0.99 14.53 4.28
CA SER A 213 -0.16 13.63 5.10
C SER A 213 -0.65 12.17 5.03
N ALA A 214 -1.96 11.97 5.16
CA ALA A 214 -2.60 10.65 5.07
C ALA A 214 -2.40 9.96 3.71
N ILE A 215 -2.46 10.72 2.60
CA ILE A 215 -2.18 10.21 1.25
C ILE A 215 -0.73 9.75 1.14
N LEU A 216 0.22 10.56 1.60
CA LEU A 216 1.65 10.22 1.58
C LEU A 216 1.95 8.97 2.43
N PHE A 217 1.30 8.83 3.58
CA PHE A 217 1.40 7.65 4.43
C PHE A 217 0.85 6.41 3.72
N THR A 218 -0.36 6.49 3.16
CA THR A 218 -0.99 5.36 2.43
C THR A 218 -0.12 4.91 1.25
N ARG A 219 0.50 5.84 0.51
CA ARG A 219 1.43 5.53 -0.58
C ARG A 219 2.66 4.76 -0.10
N ASN A 220 3.16 5.09 1.09
CA ASN A 220 4.30 4.40 1.69
C ASN A 220 3.92 3.06 2.33
N LEU A 221 2.68 2.91 2.81
CA LEU A 221 2.14 1.64 3.32
C LEU A 221 2.16 0.55 2.24
N SER A 222 1.81 0.90 1.00
CA SER A 222 1.89 -0.02 -0.14
C SER A 222 3.30 -0.56 -0.39
N LYS A 223 4.35 0.06 0.16
CA LYS A 223 5.74 -0.40 0.07
C LYS A 223 6.19 -1.20 1.30
N SER A 224 5.45 -1.14 2.41
CA SER A 224 5.78 -1.85 3.65
C SER A 224 5.18 -3.25 3.61
N SER A 225 6.02 -4.27 3.79
CA SER A 225 5.66 -5.70 3.69
C SER A 225 4.80 -6.22 4.86
N ARG A 226 4.38 -5.37 5.80
CA ARG A 226 3.68 -5.80 7.03
C ARG A 226 2.17 -5.84 6.83
N ILE A 227 1.72 -7.04 6.48
CA ILE A 227 0.31 -7.41 6.21
C ILE A 227 -0.67 -6.99 7.32
N LYS A 228 -0.26 -7.10 8.60
CA LYS A 228 -1.12 -6.80 9.76
C LYS A 228 -1.50 -5.32 9.88
N GLU A 229 -0.70 -4.40 9.34
CA GLU A 229 -0.96 -2.96 9.46
C GLU A 229 -2.03 -2.48 8.47
N ILE A 230 -2.21 -3.21 7.36
CA ILE A 230 -3.07 -2.82 6.26
C ILE A 230 -4.54 -3.17 6.57
N THR A 231 -4.84 -4.24 7.32
CA THR A 231 -6.23 -4.61 7.67
C THR A 231 -6.91 -3.62 8.62
N SER A 232 -6.15 -2.91 9.47
CA SER A 232 -6.66 -1.85 10.36
C SER A 232 -6.51 -0.43 9.77
N SER A 233 -6.09 -0.33 8.50
CA SER A 233 -5.60 0.92 7.91
C SER A 233 -6.64 2.05 7.87
N GLN A 234 -7.93 1.75 7.67
CA GLN A 234 -8.96 2.80 7.60
C GLN A 234 -9.11 3.56 8.93
N VAL A 235 -9.23 2.85 10.05
CA VAL A 235 -9.38 3.47 11.38
C VAL A 235 -8.12 4.26 11.73
N VAL A 236 -6.94 3.71 11.42
CA VAL A 236 -5.66 4.37 11.66
C VAL A 236 -5.53 5.65 10.82
N VAL A 237 -5.86 5.59 9.52
CA VAL A 237 -5.81 6.74 8.62
C VAL A 237 -6.80 7.83 9.04
N MET A 238 -8.03 7.48 9.41
CA MET A 238 -9.02 8.44 9.87
C MET A 238 -8.60 9.12 11.18
N SER A 239 -8.10 8.34 12.14
CA SER A 239 -7.60 8.88 13.41
C SER A 239 -6.49 9.93 13.19
N LYS A 240 -5.60 9.68 12.22
CA LYS A 240 -4.53 10.62 11.85
C LYS A 240 -5.06 11.94 11.31
N ILE A 241 -6.13 11.89 10.50
CA ILE A 241 -6.76 13.11 9.98
C ILE A 241 -7.33 13.94 11.14
N PHE A 242 -8.06 13.31 12.06
CA PHE A 242 -8.60 13.99 13.24
C PHE A 242 -7.52 14.60 14.14
N ILE A 243 -6.43 13.86 14.40
CA ILE A 243 -5.30 14.35 15.19
C ILE A 243 -4.63 15.55 14.49
N GLY A 244 -4.41 15.46 13.17
CA GLY A 244 -3.83 16.56 12.39
C GLY A 244 -4.66 17.83 12.47
N VAL A 245 -5.97 17.73 12.26
CA VAL A 245 -6.91 18.86 12.34
C VAL A 245 -6.97 19.45 13.75
N GLY A 246 -7.08 18.59 14.78
CA GLY A 246 -7.09 19.03 16.17
C GLY A 246 -5.83 19.80 16.55
N PHE A 247 -4.67 19.36 16.05
CA PHE A 247 -3.42 20.06 16.29
C PHE A 247 -3.32 21.40 15.55
N SER A 248 -3.93 21.52 14.36
CA SER A 248 -4.01 22.81 13.66
C SER A 248 -4.79 23.85 14.45
N ILE A 249 -5.91 23.45 15.06
CA ILE A 249 -6.68 24.32 15.95
C ILE A 249 -5.86 24.67 17.19
N PHE A 250 -5.19 23.69 17.78
CA PHE A 250 -4.35 23.89 18.96
C PHE A 250 -3.21 24.90 18.70
N ILE A 251 -2.47 24.74 17.59
CA ILE A 251 -1.43 25.70 17.19
C ILE A 251 -2.04 27.08 16.95
N PHE A 252 -3.19 27.17 16.29
CA PHE A 252 -3.85 28.46 16.07
C PHE A 252 -4.20 29.16 17.40
N LEU A 253 -4.75 28.43 18.38
CA LEU A 253 -5.05 28.98 19.71
C LEU A 253 -3.80 29.47 20.44
N ILE A 254 -2.71 28.68 20.40
CA ILE A 254 -1.43 29.08 20.99
C ILE A 254 -0.90 30.35 20.32
N LEU A 255 -0.87 30.40 18.98
CA LEU A 255 -0.36 31.56 18.25
C LEU A 255 -1.19 32.81 18.54
N ARG A 256 -2.52 32.67 18.61
CA ARG A 256 -3.40 33.79 18.93
C ARG A 256 -3.24 34.27 20.37
N SER A 257 -3.07 33.35 21.33
CA SER A 257 -2.78 33.68 22.74
C SER A 257 -1.40 34.34 22.92
N SER A 258 -0.39 33.82 22.22
CA SER A 258 0.98 34.31 22.22
C SER A 258 1.08 35.74 21.66
N VAL A 259 0.32 36.04 20.61
CA VAL A 259 0.20 37.39 20.05
C VAL A 259 -0.54 38.32 21.03
N ALA A 260 -1.56 37.84 21.75
CA ALA A 260 -2.29 38.62 22.74
C ALA A 260 -1.42 39.00 23.97
N GLU A 261 -0.50 38.11 24.39
CA GLU A 261 0.36 38.31 25.56
C GLU A 261 1.76 38.88 25.21
N ASN A 262 2.03 39.24 23.95
CA ASN A 262 3.35 39.69 23.45
C ASN A 262 4.52 38.72 23.70
N ILE A 263 4.24 37.45 23.98
CA ILE A 263 5.26 36.42 24.15
C ILE A 263 5.70 35.95 22.75
N LYS A 264 6.94 36.17 22.35
CA LYS A 264 7.48 35.65 21.07
C LYS A 264 7.86 34.18 21.21
N LEU A 265 6.90 33.27 21.12
CA LEU A 265 7.16 31.82 21.11
C LEU A 265 7.89 31.35 19.84
N PHE A 266 7.76 32.10 18.73
CA PHE A 266 8.43 31.81 17.48
C PHE A 266 9.12 33.05 16.90
N SER A 267 10.23 32.86 16.18
CA SER A 267 11.05 33.93 15.61
C SER A 267 10.45 34.59 14.36
N PHE A 268 9.25 34.20 13.92
CA PHE A 268 8.59 34.72 12.72
C PHE A 268 7.47 35.72 13.08
N SER A 269 7.38 36.80 12.30
CA SER A 269 6.36 37.83 12.46
C SER A 269 5.10 37.50 11.67
N ILE A 270 4.05 37.07 12.36
CA ILE A 270 2.73 36.79 11.75
C ILE A 270 2.07 38.12 11.35
N SER A 271 1.97 38.37 10.05
CA SER A 271 1.58 39.67 9.53
C SER A 271 0.30 39.63 8.72
N GLN A 272 -0.07 38.48 8.15
CA GLN A 272 -1.23 38.33 7.29
C GLN A 272 -2.11 37.15 7.71
N PRO A 273 -3.43 37.18 7.43
CA PRO A 273 -4.32 36.04 7.68
C PRO A 273 -3.84 34.73 7.02
N LEU A 274 -3.20 34.84 5.86
CA LEU A 274 -2.64 33.71 5.12
C LEU A 274 -1.53 32.98 5.88
N ASP A 275 -0.78 33.67 6.74
CA ASP A 275 0.27 33.06 7.57
C ASP A 275 -0.33 32.04 8.54
N TYR A 276 -1.49 32.34 9.12
CA TYR A 276 -2.21 31.41 9.99
C TYR A 276 -2.69 30.17 9.22
N PHE A 277 -3.14 30.34 7.96
CA PHE A 277 -3.57 29.22 7.12
C PHE A 277 -2.39 28.35 6.66
N ALA A 278 -1.26 28.97 6.32
CA ALA A 278 -0.03 28.24 5.98
C ALA A 278 0.50 27.44 7.17
N LEU A 279 0.49 28.04 8.37
CA LEU A 279 0.86 27.35 9.62
C LEU A 279 -0.13 26.24 9.97
N ALA A 280 -1.43 26.46 9.76
CA ALA A 280 -2.45 25.42 9.93
C ALA A 280 -2.20 24.24 8.97
N PHE A 281 -1.94 24.50 7.69
CA PHE A 281 -1.57 23.45 6.74
C PHE A 281 -0.32 22.68 7.17
N ALA A 282 0.76 23.37 7.54
CA ALA A 282 1.99 22.74 8.00
C ALA A 282 1.77 21.90 9.27
N SER A 283 0.98 22.41 10.22
CA SER A 283 0.63 21.71 11.44
C SER A 283 -0.19 20.44 11.17
N GLY A 284 -0.99 20.39 10.10
CA GLY A 284 -1.69 19.17 9.69
C GLY A 284 -0.77 17.98 9.36
N PHE A 285 0.54 18.22 9.16
CA PHE A 285 1.58 17.18 9.00
C PHE A 285 2.15 16.66 10.33
N THR A 286 1.49 16.90 11.46
CA THR A 286 1.95 16.58 12.82
C THR A 286 2.68 15.26 12.97
N GLU A 287 2.15 14.18 12.41
CA GLU A 287 2.72 12.86 12.60
C GLU A 287 4.16 12.76 12.09
N LYS A 288 4.47 13.33 10.92
CA LYS A 288 5.84 13.31 10.38
C LYS A 288 6.76 14.21 11.17
N PHE A 289 6.28 15.37 11.61
CA PHE A 289 7.06 16.25 12.46
C PHE A 289 7.33 15.61 13.83
N ALA A 290 6.33 14.98 14.45
CA ALA A 290 6.47 14.26 15.72
C ALA A 290 7.42 13.06 15.59
N GLN A 291 7.30 12.24 14.54
CA GLN A 291 8.22 11.12 14.28
C GLN A 291 9.65 11.59 14.04
N LYS A 292 9.83 12.68 13.27
CA LYS A 292 11.16 13.25 13.00
C LYS A 292 11.77 13.89 14.23
N SER A 293 10.99 14.63 15.01
CA SER A 293 11.42 15.23 16.29
C SER A 293 11.75 14.15 17.33
N MET A 294 10.94 13.09 17.43
CA MET A 294 11.21 11.97 18.34
C MET A 294 12.43 11.16 17.88
N GLY A 295 12.62 10.96 16.58
CA GLY A 295 13.84 10.37 16.03
C GLY A 295 15.09 11.21 16.29
N LEU A 296 14.98 12.55 16.31
CA LEU A 296 16.07 13.44 16.70
C LEU A 296 16.35 13.40 18.21
N LEU A 297 15.33 13.29 19.05
CA LEU A 297 15.47 13.15 20.50
C LEU A 297 16.09 11.79 20.88
N ILE A 298 15.64 10.70 20.25
CA ILE A 298 16.14 9.34 20.50
C ILE A 298 17.50 9.10 19.82
N GLY A 299 17.74 9.72 18.66
CA GLY A 299 19.02 9.64 17.95
C GLY A 299 20.16 10.36 18.69
N LYS A 300 19.85 11.34 19.53
CA LYS A 300 20.84 12.06 20.34
C LYS A 300 21.41 11.22 21.48
N ASP A 301 20.66 10.23 21.99
CA ASP A 301 21.11 9.33 23.06
C ASP A 301 22.14 8.27 22.63
N LYS A 302 22.32 8.05 21.32
CA LYS A 302 23.32 7.07 20.82
C LYS A 302 24.67 7.68 20.48
N THR A 303 24.75 8.99 20.26
CA THR A 303 26.01 9.66 19.90
C THR A 303 26.78 10.19 21.11
N ASP A 304 26.12 10.46 22.25
CA ASP A 304 26.80 10.99 23.44
C ASP A 304 27.44 9.91 24.35
N LYS A 305 27.18 8.62 24.11
CA LYS A 305 27.81 7.51 24.86
C LYS A 305 29.11 6.95 24.25
N SER A 306 29.56 7.44 23.10
CA SER A 306 30.81 6.97 22.49
C SER A 306 32.01 7.93 22.66
N GLN A 307 31.88 9.00 23.45
CA GLN A 307 32.96 9.97 23.68
C GLN A 307 33.40 10.11 25.15
N THR A 308 32.98 9.20 26.04
CA THR A 308 33.42 9.19 27.44
C THR A 308 33.83 7.78 27.89
N SER A 309 34.87 7.24 27.27
CA SER A 309 35.67 6.15 27.88
C SER A 309 37.02 5.99 27.20
N GLU A 310 37.96 6.89 27.52
CA GLU A 310 39.39 6.55 27.58
C GLU A 310 39.97 7.19 28.85
N PRO A 311 40.33 6.41 29.89
CA PRO A 311 41.22 6.85 30.94
C PRO A 311 42.67 6.59 30.51
N GLY A 312 43.53 7.59 30.69
CA GLY A 312 44.95 7.49 30.43
C GLY A 312 45.68 6.56 31.39
N THR A 313 46.68 5.86 30.85
CA THR A 313 47.91 5.40 31.52
C THR A 313 48.85 4.86 30.44
N VAL A 314 49.92 5.61 30.12
CA VAL A 314 51.34 5.24 30.35
C VAL A 314 52.09 6.55 30.55
#